data_AF-A0A497NFD9-F1
#
_entry.id   AF-A0A497NFD9-F1
#
_cell.length_a   1.000
_cell.length_b   1.000
_cell.length_c   1.000
_cell.angle_alpha   90.00
_cell.angle_beta   90.00
_cell.angle_gamma   90.00
#
_symmetry.space_group_name_H-M   'P 1'
#
loop_
_entity.id
_entity.type
_entity.pdbx_description
1 polymer ?
#
loop_
_entity_poly.entity_id
_entity_poly.type
_entity_poly.pdbx_seq_one_letter_code
_entity_poly.pdbx_strand_id
1 'polypeptide(L)' 'MVNEGRGRLFRRKDGKYLIYLPKDLAEDSMFPFKGSDSVFVKISFKLGDDKLLIEKWKETTQ' A
#
# COMPACT_ATOMS: atom_id res chain seq x y z
N MET A 1 2.67 13.42 -10.14
CA MET A 1 2.51 13.08 -8.71
C MET A 1 1.05 12.86 -8.44
N VAL A 2 0.69 11.64 -8.03
CA VAL A 2 -0.64 11.30 -7.49
C VAL A 2 -0.51 11.15 -5.98
N ASN A 3 -1.58 11.38 -5.23
CA ASN A 3 -1.60 11.36 -3.75
C ASN A 3 -2.37 10.16 -3.17
N GLU A 4 -3.00 9.34 -4.01
CA GLU A 4 -3.70 8.11 -3.62
C GLU A 4 -3.43 6.99 -4.62
N GLY A 5 -3.39 5.74 -4.14
CA GLY A 5 -3.25 4.57 -5.00
C GLY A 5 -3.49 3.24 -4.30
N ARG A 6 -3.59 2.15 -5.09
CA ARG A 6 -3.85 0.79 -4.59
C ARG A 6 -2.52 0.06 -4.37
N GLY A 7 -2.22 -0.29 -3.12
CA GLY A 7 -1.04 -1.06 -2.75
C GLY A 7 -1.36 -2.45 -2.19
N ARG A 8 -0.34 -3.09 -1.62
CA ARG A 8 -0.46 -4.42 -1.01
C ARG A 8 0.35 -4.50 0.28
N LEU A 9 -0.22 -5.09 1.33
CA LEU A 9 0.45 -5.33 2.60
C LEU A 9 0.71 -6.83 2.78
N PHE A 10 1.92 -7.18 3.23
CA PHE A 10 2.37 -8.55 3.46
C PHE A 10 2.87 -8.71 4.88
N ARG A 11 2.58 -9.85 5.50
CA ARG A 11 3.17 -10.23 6.79
C ARG A 11 4.26 -11.29 6.58
N ARG A 12 5.45 -11.03 7.10
CA ARG A 12 6.59 -11.95 7.08
C ARG A 12 6.55 -12.90 8.28
N LYS A 13 7.27 -14.01 8.18
CA LYS A 13 7.44 -15.00 9.26
C LYS A 13 8.08 -14.42 10.54
N ASP A 14 8.85 -13.35 10.41
CA ASP A 14 9.48 -12.62 11.52
C ASP A 14 8.55 -11.58 12.18
N GLY A 15 7.26 -11.57 11.82
CA GLY A 15 6.26 -10.67 12.39
C GLY A 15 6.30 -9.24 11.83
N LYS A 16 7.22 -8.93 10.90
CA LYS A 16 7.30 -7.63 10.24
C LYS A 16 6.31 -7.54 9.08
N TYR A 17 5.89 -6.31 8.78
CA TYR A 17 5.03 -6.02 7.63
C TYR A 17 5.83 -5.34 6.52
N LEU A 18 5.60 -5.75 5.28
CA LEU A 18 6.10 -5.09 4.08
C LEU A 18 4.93 -4.51 3.31
N ILE A 19 5.11 -3.31 2.75
CA ILE A 19 4.11 -2.63 1.94
C ILE A 19 4.63 -2.39 0.53
N TYR A 20 3.80 -2.67 -0.47
CA TYR A 20 3.97 -2.21 -1.84
C TYR A 20 3.21 -0.90 -2.02
N LEU A 21 3.93 0.14 -2.44
CA LEU A 21 3.37 1.42 -2.88
C LEU A 21 3.31 1.43 -4.42
N PRO A 22 2.33 2.06 -5.08
CA PRO A 22 2.41 2.28 -6.52
C PRO A 22 3.63 3.13 -6.90
N LYS A 23 4.27 2.84 -8.04
CA LYS A 23 5.41 3.64 -8.55
C LYS A 23 5.08 5.12 -8.72
N ASP A 24 3.86 5.43 -9.14
CA ASP A 24 3.42 6.81 -9.33
C ASP A 24 3.22 7.56 -7.99
N LEU A 25 3.24 6.82 -6.86
CA LEU A 25 3.18 7.29 -5.48
C LEU A 25 4.57 7.34 -4.80
N ALA A 26 5.53 6.52 -5.25
CA ALA A 26 6.86 6.39 -4.64
C ALA A 26 7.94 5.92 -5.64
N GLU A 27 9.13 6.52 -5.58
CA GLU A 27 10.24 6.26 -6.51
C GLU A 27 10.82 4.83 -6.44
N ASP A 28 10.71 4.15 -5.30
CA ASP A 28 11.23 2.78 -5.10
C ASP A 28 10.13 1.83 -4.58
N SER A 29 9.23 1.42 -5.48
CA SER A 29 8.20 0.43 -5.17
C SER A 29 8.65 -0.98 -5.51
N MET A 30 8.82 -1.84 -4.50
CA MET A 30 9.07 -3.28 -4.71
C MET A 30 7.85 -3.96 -5.33
N PHE A 31 7.98 -4.52 -6.53
CA PHE A 31 6.90 -5.23 -7.24
C PHE A 31 6.05 -6.14 -6.32
N PRO A 32 4.71 -6.16 -6.49
CA PRO A 32 3.84 -6.89 -5.59
C PRO A 32 4.05 -8.40 -5.75
N PHE A 33 4.60 -9.04 -4.72
CA PHE A 33 4.70 -10.50 -4.65
C PHE A 33 3.31 -11.13 -4.72
N LYS A 34 3.13 -12.14 -5.59
CA LYS A 34 1.88 -12.93 -5.66
C LYS A 34 1.91 -13.94 -4.51
N GLY A 35 1.19 -13.67 -3.42
CA GLY A 35 1.09 -14.56 -2.26
C GLY A 35 -0.33 -14.61 -1.71
N SER A 36 -0.74 -15.79 -1.21
CA SER A 36 -2.04 -16.05 -0.59
C SER A 36 -2.31 -15.18 0.63
N ASP A 37 -1.25 -14.71 1.29
CA ASP A 37 -1.32 -14.02 2.59
C ASP A 37 -1.21 -12.50 2.43
N SER A 38 -1.82 -11.94 1.39
CA SER A 38 -1.78 -10.51 1.09
C SER A 38 -3.16 -9.90 0.94
N VAL A 39 -3.32 -8.68 1.44
CA VAL A 39 -4.58 -7.92 1.38
C VAL A 39 -4.39 -6.64 0.59
N PHE A 40 -5.43 -6.25 -0.15
CA PHE A 40 -5.46 -4.95 -0.83
C PHE A 40 -5.69 -3.83 0.18
N VAL A 41 -4.91 -2.76 0.04
CA VAL A 41 -4.98 -1.58 0.90
C VAL A 41 -5.06 -0.31 0.06
N LYS A 42 -5.77 0.69 0.59
CA LYS A 42 -5.69 2.08 0.15
C LYS A 42 -4.54 2.72 0.91
N ILE A 43 -3.66 3.40 0.19
CA ILE A 43 -2.57 4.17 0.78
C ILE A 43 -2.71 5.62 0.35
N SER A 44 -2.63 6.53 1.30
CA SER A 44 -2.75 7.97 1.08
C SER A 44 -1.81 8.74 2.00
N PHE A 45 -1.44 9.94 1.56
CA PHE A 45 -0.71 10.92 2.35
C PHE A 45 -1.20 12.33 2.00
N LYS A 46 -0.92 13.30 2.89
CA LYS A 46 -1.20 14.71 2.64
C LYS A 46 0.12 15.47 2.57
N LEU A 47 0.22 16.39 1.62
CA LEU A 47 1.39 17.28 1.50
C LEU A 47 1.48 18.16 2.75
N GLY A 48 2.66 18.18 3.38
CA GLY A 48 2.90 18.91 4.63
C GLY A 48 2.60 18.13 5.91
N ASP A 49 2.12 16.88 5.80
CA ASP A 49 1.96 15.96 6.93
C ASP A 49 3.17 14.99 7.01
N ASP A 50 3.41 14.39 8.18
CA ASP A 50 4.51 13.47 8.45
C ASP A 50 4.09 12.00 8.52
N LYS A 51 2.86 11.70 8.08
CA LYS A 51 2.24 10.37 8.22
C LYS A 51 1.76 9.78 6.89
N LEU A 52 1.88 8.46 6.81
CA LEU A 52 1.29 7.63 5.77
C LEU A 52 0.06 6.92 6.34
N LEU A 53 -1.09 7.04 5.69
CA LEU A 53 -2.31 6.32 6.06
C LEU A 53 -2.44 5.05 5.22
N ILE A 54 -2.67 3.93 5.89
CA ILE A 54 -2.87 2.61 5.27
C ILE A 54 -4.20 2.06 5.78
N GLU A 55 -5.14 1.88 4.89
CA GLU A 55 -6.49 1.43 5.22
C GLU A 55 -6.86 0.21 4.38
N LYS A 56 -7.73 -0.66 4.89
CA LYS A 56 -8.26 -1.78 4.09
C LYS A 56 -8.98 -1.22 2.87
N TRP A 57 -8.65 -1.73 1.68
CA TRP A 57 -9.35 -1.34 0.46
C TRP A 57 -10.82 -1.76 0.54
N LYS A 58 -11.73 -0.79 0.43
CA LYS A 58 -13.17 -1.06 0.28
C LYS A 58 -13.46 -1.11 -1.22
N GLU A 59 -13.80 -2.28 -1.74
CA GLU A 59 -14.26 -2.39 -3.11
C GLU A 59 -15.52 -1.54 -3.26
N THR A 60 -15.45 -0.54 -4.15
CA THR A 60 -16.62 0.24 -4.53
C THR A 60 -17.43 -0.66 -5.46
N THR A 61 -18.47 -1.29 -4.93
CA THR A 61 -19.48 -1.96 -5.76
C THR A 61 -20.09 -0.89 -6.65
N GLN A 62 -19.71 -0.87 -7.94
CA GLN A 62 -20.48 -0.18 -8.98
C GLN A 62 -21.68 -1.05 -9.36
#